data_AF-A0A4S8HWW5-F1
#
_entry.id   AF-A0A4S8HWW5-F1
#
_cell.length_a   1.000
_cell.length_b   1.000
_cell.length_c   1.000
_cell.angle_alpha   90.00
_cell.angle_beta   90.00
_cell.angle_gamma   90.00
#
_symmetry.space_group_name_H-M   'P 1'
#
loop_
_entity.id
_entity.type
_entity.pdbx_description
1 polymer ?
#
loop_
_entity_poly.entity_id
_entity_poly.type
_entity_poly.pdbx_seq_one_letter_code
_entity_poly.pdbx_strand_id
1 'polypeptide(L)'
;MIKRLNTVVAITIMALLTSCAASYKPVNPPMLRYQSIGDDSTFSYQYNVLAKARNRKLAKKEAKYGMRVVAVKIYNNTGQTLVYGTNFKIYSGNSEVRLLETDVATFRIRQVAPYHLFYLLLSPTKLTVSDFNSSKSYPIGLVIGPGLAIINVAVASTANKRFREELTAYDITQRPIANGETLYGLITVKDTDFAPLSLRVGR
;
A
#
# COMPACT_ATOMS: atom_id res chain seq x y z
N MET A 1 -38.97 24.44 13.07
CA MET A 1 -39.27 23.00 12.90
C MET A 1 -37.96 22.27 12.60
N ILE A 2 -37.40 21.57 13.59
CA ILE A 2 -36.11 20.86 13.45
C ILE A 2 -36.35 19.62 12.58
N LYS A 3 -35.78 19.60 11.37
CA LYS A 3 -35.82 18.44 10.48
C LYS A 3 -35.13 17.28 11.18
N ARG A 4 -35.89 16.24 11.57
CA ARG A 4 -35.32 15.01 12.12
C ARG A 4 -34.60 14.29 10.98
N LEU A 5 -33.29 14.48 10.88
CA LEU A 5 -32.44 13.67 10.01
C LEU A 5 -32.52 12.23 10.54
N ASN A 6 -33.11 11.34 9.75
CA ASN A 6 -33.36 9.97 10.15
C ASN A 6 -32.01 9.30 10.46
N THR A 7 -31.80 8.81 11.68
CA THR A 7 -30.50 8.34 12.19
C THR A 7 -29.85 7.27 11.30
N VAL A 8 -30.68 6.45 10.63
CA VAL A 8 -30.25 5.44 9.64
C VAL A 8 -29.59 6.05 8.40
N VAL A 9 -30.09 7.19 7.92
CA VAL A 9 -29.52 7.91 6.78
C VAL A 9 -28.18 8.52 7.16
N ALA A 10 -28.07 9.08 8.37
CA ALA A 10 -26.82 9.62 8.88
C ALA A 10 -25.74 8.53 9.03
N ILE A 11 -26.10 7.36 9.57
CA ILE A 11 -25.19 6.20 9.69
C ILE A 11 -24.75 5.70 8.31
N THR A 12 -25.68 5.60 7.36
CA THR A 12 -25.36 5.16 5.97
C THR A 12 -24.40 6.13 5.28
N ILE A 13 -24.61 7.43 5.39
CA ILE A 13 -23.69 8.45 4.82
C ILE A 13 -22.32 8.35 5.48
N MET A 14 -22.26 8.21 6.81
CA MET A 14 -21.01 8.10 7.55
C MET A 14 -20.24 6.82 7.18
N ALA A 15 -20.93 5.69 6.96
CA ALA A 15 -20.35 4.46 6.46
C ALA A 15 -19.78 4.61 5.03
N LEU A 16 -20.49 5.32 4.14
CA LEU A 16 -20.06 5.56 2.75
C LEU A 16 -18.85 6.50 2.64
N LEU A 17 -18.67 7.42 3.60
CA LEU A 17 -17.54 8.36 3.63
C LEU A 17 -16.22 7.71 4.10
N THR A 18 -16.28 6.61 4.84
CA THR A 18 -15.06 5.91 5.32
C THR A 18 -14.48 4.91 4.31
N SER A 19 -15.22 4.58 3.25
CA SER A 19 -14.81 3.56 2.28
C SER A 19 -14.03 4.12 1.08
N CYS A 20 -13.95 5.46 0.91
CA CYS A 20 -13.32 6.13 -0.23
C CYS A 20 -11.87 5.68 -0.49
N ALA A 21 -11.47 5.59 -1.76
CA ALA A 21 -10.11 5.28 -2.19
C ALA A 21 -9.09 6.24 -1.57
N ALA A 22 -7.90 5.73 -1.24
CA ALA A 22 -6.83 6.54 -0.68
C ALA A 22 -5.71 6.73 -1.72
N SER A 23 -5.18 7.94 -1.84
CA SER A 23 -3.98 8.18 -2.66
C SER A 23 -2.76 7.50 -2.04
N TYR A 24 -1.85 7.04 -2.89
CA TYR A 24 -0.58 6.47 -2.45
C TYR A 24 0.38 7.57 -1.96
N LYS A 25 1.06 7.29 -0.86
CA LYS A 25 2.15 8.10 -0.29
C LYS A 25 3.46 7.32 -0.42
N PRO A 26 4.47 7.82 -1.14
CA PRO A 26 5.71 7.09 -1.31
C PRO A 26 6.36 6.72 0.03
N VAL A 27 6.96 5.53 0.08
CA VAL A 27 7.74 5.08 1.24
C VAL A 27 9.06 5.82 1.32
N ASN A 28 9.69 6.02 0.15
CA ASN A 28 11.00 6.64 -0.04
C ASN A 28 12.08 6.01 0.88
N PRO A 29 12.56 4.79 0.57
CA PRO A 29 13.49 4.05 1.43
C PRO A 29 14.73 4.85 1.88
N PRO A 30 15.39 5.65 1.02
CA PRO A 30 16.51 6.50 1.44
C PRO A 30 16.21 7.48 2.58
N MET A 31 14.95 7.90 2.78
CA MET A 31 14.56 8.84 3.83
C MET A 31 14.16 8.14 5.15
N LEU A 32 14.15 6.81 5.19
CA LEU A 32 13.75 6.08 6.39
C LEU A 32 14.88 6.03 7.43
N ARG A 33 14.48 6.03 8.71
CA ARG A 33 15.37 5.67 9.80
C ARG A 33 15.37 4.15 9.95
N TYR A 34 16.52 3.54 9.69
CA TYR A 34 16.74 2.10 9.83
C TYR A 34 17.24 1.78 11.24
N GLN A 35 16.84 0.63 11.77
CA GLN A 35 17.40 0.12 13.01
C GLN A 35 18.77 -0.52 12.70
N SER A 36 19.81 -0.11 13.44
CA SER A 36 21.12 -0.76 13.38
C SER A 36 21.03 -2.06 14.16
N ILE A 37 21.39 -3.18 13.52
CA ILE A 37 21.41 -4.49 14.18
C ILE A 37 22.86 -4.98 14.12
N GLY A 38 23.55 -4.87 15.25
CA GLY A 38 24.95 -5.28 15.41
C GLY A 38 25.99 -4.25 14.96
N ASP A 39 27.26 -4.63 15.10
CA ASP A 39 28.44 -3.82 14.78
C ASP A 39 28.72 -3.76 13.26
N ASP A 40 28.17 -4.68 12.48
CA ASP A 40 28.31 -4.71 11.02
C ASP A 40 27.21 -3.89 10.34
N SER A 41 27.59 -2.68 9.92
CA SER A 41 26.77 -1.70 9.20
C SER A 41 26.30 -2.12 7.79
N THR A 42 26.58 -3.35 7.37
CA THR A 42 26.35 -3.90 6.02
C THR A 42 24.87 -4.07 5.68
N PHE A 43 24.01 -4.38 6.66
CA PHE A 43 22.58 -4.61 6.42
C PHE A 43 21.71 -3.97 7.49
N SER A 44 20.68 -3.25 7.05
CA SER A 44 19.65 -2.73 7.94
C SER A 44 18.29 -2.84 7.26
N TYR A 45 17.24 -3.00 8.06
CA TYR A 45 15.88 -3.11 7.54
C TYR A 45 14.88 -2.37 8.41
N GLN A 46 13.69 -2.15 7.85
CA GLN A 46 12.59 -1.50 8.53
C GLN A 46 11.28 -2.16 8.09
N TYR A 47 10.54 -2.66 9.07
CA TYR A 47 9.19 -3.19 8.89
C TYR A 47 8.12 -2.08 8.95
N ASN A 48 6.90 -2.45 8.55
CA ASN A 48 5.69 -1.61 8.62
C ASN A 48 5.82 -0.29 7.83
N VAL A 49 6.57 -0.30 6.73
CA VAL A 49 6.89 0.92 5.98
C VAL A 49 5.66 1.53 5.31
N LEU A 50 4.72 0.71 4.83
CA LEU A 50 3.46 1.21 4.27
C LEU A 50 2.61 1.91 5.34
N ALA A 51 2.52 1.34 6.54
CA ALA A 51 1.79 1.95 7.65
C ALA A 51 2.43 3.28 8.07
N LYS A 52 3.76 3.32 8.21
CA LYS A 52 4.53 4.54 8.54
C LYS A 52 4.40 5.63 7.47
N ALA A 53 4.40 5.24 6.20
CA ALA A 53 4.16 6.15 5.07
C ALA A 53 2.70 6.64 4.96
N ARG A 54 1.80 6.21 5.86
CA ARG A 54 0.36 6.53 5.89
C ARG A 54 -0.47 5.81 4.80
N ASN A 55 0.05 4.75 4.19
CA ASN A 55 -0.70 3.87 3.28
C ASN A 55 -1.55 2.82 4.02
N ARG A 56 -2.46 3.27 4.89
CA ARG A 56 -3.24 2.38 5.78
C ARG A 56 -4.01 1.27 5.05
N LYS A 57 -4.56 1.55 3.87
CA LYS A 57 -5.31 0.55 3.09
C LYS A 57 -4.41 -0.56 2.55
N LEU A 58 -3.22 -0.22 2.07
CA LEU A 58 -2.23 -1.20 1.62
C LEU A 58 -1.67 -1.99 2.81
N ALA A 59 -1.37 -1.32 3.93
CA ALA A 59 -0.90 -1.97 5.16
C ALA A 59 -1.93 -2.97 5.74
N LYS A 60 -3.23 -2.68 5.64
CA LYS A 60 -4.28 -3.65 5.99
C LYS A 60 -4.26 -4.87 5.06
N LYS A 61 -3.93 -4.69 3.78
CA LYS A 61 -3.86 -5.77 2.79
C LYS A 61 -2.60 -6.62 2.96
N GLU A 62 -1.47 -6.02 3.28
CA GLU A 62 -0.27 -6.71 3.76
C GLU A 62 -0.61 -7.72 4.86
N ALA A 63 -1.20 -7.22 5.96
CA ALA A 63 -1.61 -8.06 7.08
C ALA A 63 -2.65 -9.13 6.67
N LYS A 64 -3.66 -8.75 5.88
CA LYS A 64 -4.71 -9.67 5.42
C LYS A 64 -4.16 -10.86 4.62
N TYR A 65 -3.10 -10.64 3.83
CA TYR A 65 -2.54 -11.66 2.94
C TYR A 65 -1.26 -12.30 3.48
N GLY A 66 -0.86 -12.00 4.73
CA GLY A 66 0.38 -12.51 5.31
C GLY A 66 1.60 -12.11 4.48
N MET A 67 1.67 -10.83 4.09
CA MET A 67 2.76 -10.25 3.32
C MET A 67 3.29 -9.02 4.05
N ARG A 68 4.59 -8.77 3.96
CA ARG A 68 5.23 -7.57 4.53
C ARG A 68 6.10 -6.92 3.48
N VAL A 69 5.82 -5.67 3.13
CA VAL A 69 6.79 -4.81 2.45
C VAL A 69 7.77 -4.31 3.50
N VAL A 70 9.04 -4.52 3.24
CA VAL A 70 10.15 -4.18 4.13
C VAL A 70 11.10 -3.28 3.35
N ALA A 71 11.48 -2.16 3.93
CA ALA A 71 12.57 -1.38 3.38
C ALA A 71 13.89 -1.95 3.87
N VAL A 72 14.86 -2.06 2.97
CA VAL A 72 16.21 -2.54 3.27
C VAL A 72 17.24 -1.48 2.86
N LYS A 73 18.35 -1.48 3.58
CA LYS A 73 19.56 -0.73 3.29
C LYS A 73 20.71 -1.73 3.31
N ILE A 74 21.45 -1.81 2.21
CA ILE A 74 22.59 -2.70 2.05
C ILE A 74 23.80 -1.83 1.73
N TYR A 75 24.81 -1.85 2.59
CA TYR A 75 26.12 -1.28 2.30
C TYR A 75 27.08 -2.40 1.95
N ASN A 76 27.61 -2.40 0.72
CA ASN A 76 28.53 -3.44 0.29
C ASN A 76 29.97 -3.07 0.68
N ASN A 77 30.54 -3.79 1.63
CA ASN A 77 31.94 -3.70 2.05
C ASN A 77 32.72 -5.01 1.83
N THR A 78 32.23 -5.90 0.95
CA THR A 78 32.72 -7.28 0.86
C THR A 78 33.88 -7.45 -0.13
N GLY A 79 34.32 -6.40 -0.82
CA GLY A 79 35.38 -6.47 -1.83
C GLY A 79 34.95 -7.02 -3.20
N GLN A 80 33.67 -7.36 -3.37
CA GLN A 80 33.11 -7.90 -4.61
C GLN A 80 31.71 -7.34 -4.88
N THR A 81 31.24 -7.37 -6.13
CA THR A 81 29.87 -6.98 -6.47
C THR A 81 28.87 -7.98 -5.90
N LEU A 82 27.86 -7.50 -5.18
CA LEU A 82 26.78 -8.33 -4.64
C LEU A 82 25.61 -8.40 -5.61
N VAL A 83 25.11 -9.61 -5.85
CA VAL A 83 23.97 -9.93 -6.71
C VAL A 83 23.03 -10.87 -5.97
N TYR A 84 21.77 -10.43 -5.80
CA TYR A 84 20.78 -11.17 -5.02
C TYR A 84 20.48 -12.52 -5.66
N GLY A 85 20.45 -13.58 -4.85
CA GLY A 85 20.19 -14.95 -5.30
C GLY A 85 21.41 -15.66 -5.89
N THR A 86 22.44 -14.91 -6.30
CA THR A 86 23.71 -15.46 -6.78
C THR A 86 24.72 -15.61 -5.65
N ASN A 87 25.15 -14.50 -5.06
CA ASN A 87 26.20 -14.49 -4.04
C ASN A 87 25.79 -13.83 -2.73
N PHE A 88 24.54 -13.35 -2.61
CA PHE A 88 23.96 -13.05 -1.30
C PHE A 88 22.47 -13.36 -1.27
N LYS A 89 21.97 -13.65 -0.07
CA LYS A 89 20.56 -13.95 0.20
C LYS A 89 20.14 -13.35 1.55
N ILE A 90 18.84 -13.17 1.72
CA ILE A 90 18.24 -12.66 2.95
C ILE A 90 17.68 -13.82 3.75
N TYR A 91 17.94 -13.83 5.06
CA TYR A 91 17.53 -14.88 5.99
C TYR A 91 16.74 -14.31 7.15
N SER A 92 15.82 -15.10 7.67
CA SER A 92 15.10 -14.88 8.92
C SER A 92 15.49 -16.01 9.87
N GLY A 93 16.34 -15.71 10.85
CA GLY A 93 17.02 -16.75 11.62
C GLY A 93 17.87 -17.65 10.72
N ASN A 94 17.53 -18.93 10.62
CA ASN A 94 18.23 -19.92 9.79
C ASN A 94 17.52 -20.25 8.47
N SER A 95 16.35 -19.67 8.21
CA SER A 95 15.58 -19.94 7.00
C SER A 95 15.80 -18.83 5.97
N GLU A 96 16.08 -19.22 4.72
CA GLU A 96 16.11 -18.29 3.60
C GLU A 96 14.71 -17.65 3.43
N VAL A 97 14.68 -16.33 3.33
CA VAL A 97 13.44 -15.60 3.11
C VAL A 97 13.11 -15.62 1.64
N ARG A 98 11.94 -16.19 1.31
CA ARG A 98 11.41 -16.14 -0.05
C ARG A 98 10.87 -14.74 -0.34
N LEU A 99 11.59 -14.00 -1.17
CA LEU A 99 11.08 -12.75 -1.72
C LEU A 99 9.92 -13.04 -2.69
N LEU A 100 8.87 -12.25 -2.58
CA LEU A 100 7.77 -12.24 -3.53
C LEU A 100 8.10 -11.27 -4.66
N GLU A 101 7.86 -11.70 -5.89
CA GLU A 101 7.96 -10.84 -7.06
C GLU A 101 7.06 -9.61 -6.91
N THR A 102 7.54 -8.48 -7.41
CA THR A 102 6.85 -7.18 -7.34
C THR A 102 5.42 -7.27 -7.90
N ASP A 103 5.19 -8.07 -8.93
CA ASP A 103 3.89 -8.24 -9.57
C ASP A 103 2.89 -8.98 -8.69
N VAL A 104 3.36 -10.04 -8.03
CA VAL A 104 2.56 -10.83 -7.09
C VAL A 104 2.20 -9.98 -5.87
N ALA A 105 3.19 -9.27 -5.30
CA ALA A 105 2.99 -8.38 -4.17
C ALA A 105 1.99 -7.27 -4.48
N THR A 106 2.18 -6.57 -5.59
CA THR A 106 1.29 -5.50 -6.04
C THR A 106 -0.13 -6.00 -6.26
N PHE A 107 -0.30 -7.13 -6.95
CA PHE A 107 -1.61 -7.70 -7.24
C PHE A 107 -2.41 -8.04 -5.98
N ARG A 108 -1.73 -8.54 -4.94
CA ARG A 108 -2.36 -8.93 -3.67
C ARG A 108 -2.62 -7.74 -2.76
N ILE A 109 -1.68 -6.78 -2.67
CA ILE A 109 -1.75 -5.68 -1.72
C ILE A 109 -2.58 -4.49 -2.23
N ARG A 110 -2.87 -4.41 -3.54
CA ARG A 110 -3.62 -3.31 -4.17
C ARG A 110 -4.97 -2.96 -3.51
N GLN A 111 -5.37 -1.69 -3.68
CA GLN A 111 -6.73 -1.24 -3.40
C GLN A 111 -7.71 -1.83 -4.41
N VAL A 112 -8.77 -2.46 -3.91
CA VAL A 112 -9.80 -3.12 -4.74
C VAL A 112 -10.77 -2.06 -5.25
N ALA A 113 -10.54 -1.58 -6.47
CA ALA A 113 -11.35 -0.55 -7.12
C ALA A 113 -12.84 -0.92 -7.33
N PRO A 114 -13.23 -2.18 -7.61
CA PRO A 114 -14.63 -2.54 -7.90
C PRO A 114 -15.65 -2.23 -6.80
N TYR A 115 -15.26 -2.20 -5.51
CA TYR A 115 -16.21 -1.82 -4.45
C TYR A 115 -16.72 -0.39 -4.59
N HIS A 116 -16.02 0.48 -5.32
CA HIS A 116 -16.48 1.83 -5.60
C HIS A 116 -17.59 1.89 -6.65
N LEU A 117 -17.82 0.81 -7.40
CA LEU A 117 -18.99 0.72 -8.29
C LEU A 117 -20.30 0.64 -7.52
N PHE A 118 -20.28 0.29 -6.22
CA PHE A 118 -21.48 0.36 -5.39
C PHE A 118 -22.00 1.79 -5.20
N TYR A 119 -21.19 2.84 -5.47
CA TYR A 119 -21.72 4.21 -5.54
C TYR A 119 -22.73 4.38 -6.69
N LEU A 120 -22.72 3.54 -7.72
CA LEU A 120 -23.75 3.53 -8.77
C LEU A 120 -25.14 3.18 -8.23
N LEU A 121 -25.25 2.52 -7.07
CA LEU A 121 -26.54 2.29 -6.41
C LEU A 121 -27.19 3.59 -5.91
N LEU A 122 -26.45 4.70 -5.85
CA LEU A 122 -27.00 6.02 -5.58
C LEU A 122 -27.63 6.67 -6.82
N SER A 123 -27.45 6.10 -8.02
CA SER A 123 -27.98 6.64 -9.29
C SER A 123 -29.49 6.90 -9.30
N PRO A 124 -30.37 6.01 -8.76
CA PRO A 124 -31.82 6.27 -8.75
C PRO A 124 -32.27 7.28 -7.68
N THR A 125 -31.36 7.86 -6.88
CA THR A 125 -31.74 8.77 -5.80
C THR A 125 -32.27 10.12 -6.34
N LYS A 126 -33.37 10.58 -5.73
CA LYS A 126 -34.02 11.86 -6.03
C LYS A 126 -34.08 12.70 -4.77
N LEU A 127 -33.84 14.00 -4.90
CA LEU A 127 -34.04 14.97 -3.83
C LEU A 127 -35.41 15.60 -4.00
N THR A 128 -36.30 15.36 -3.04
CA THR A 128 -37.61 16.01 -3.00
C THR A 128 -37.54 17.21 -2.07
N VAL A 129 -37.88 18.39 -2.60
CA VAL A 129 -38.01 19.65 -1.86
C VAL A 129 -39.49 19.96 -1.80
N SER A 130 -40.02 20.08 -0.58
CA SER A 130 -41.43 20.38 -0.33
C SER A 130 -41.57 21.77 0.29
N ASP A 131 -42.46 22.57 -0.29
CA ASP A 131 -42.99 23.82 0.25
C ASP A 131 -44.45 23.61 0.69
N PHE A 132 -45.06 24.61 1.34
CA PHE A 132 -46.41 24.53 1.91
C PHE A 132 -47.52 24.07 0.94
N ASN A 133 -47.37 24.30 -0.38
CA ASN A 133 -48.36 23.94 -1.40
C ASN A 133 -47.80 23.10 -2.57
N SER A 134 -46.52 22.76 -2.60
CA SER A 134 -45.96 22.01 -3.74
C SER A 134 -44.71 21.21 -3.39
N SER A 135 -44.48 20.11 -4.09
CA SER A 135 -43.27 19.30 -3.99
C SER A 135 -42.57 19.20 -5.35
N LYS A 136 -41.28 19.51 -5.40
CA LYS A 136 -40.43 19.34 -6.59
C LYS A 136 -39.40 18.24 -6.34
N SER A 137 -39.16 17.39 -7.33
CA SER A 137 -38.19 16.28 -7.22
C SER A 137 -37.08 16.42 -8.26
N TYR A 138 -35.83 16.40 -7.81
CA TYR A 138 -34.64 16.56 -8.64
C TYR A 138 -33.82 15.25 -8.64
N PRO A 139 -33.53 14.64 -9.81
CA PRO A 139 -32.79 13.37 -9.88
C PRO A 139 -31.27 13.58 -9.71
N ILE A 140 -30.84 13.89 -8.49
CA ILE A 140 -29.43 14.16 -8.16
C ILE A 140 -28.53 12.92 -8.24
N GLY A 141 -29.11 11.73 -8.09
CA GLY A 141 -28.39 10.46 -8.05
C GLY A 141 -27.60 10.16 -9.32
N LEU A 142 -28.14 10.52 -10.49
CA LEU A 142 -27.54 10.26 -11.80
C LEU A 142 -26.18 10.94 -11.97
N VAL A 143 -25.90 12.00 -11.23
CA VAL A 143 -24.61 12.68 -11.21
C VAL A 143 -23.75 12.17 -10.05
N ILE A 144 -24.33 12.09 -8.85
CA ILE A 144 -23.60 11.76 -7.63
C ILE A 144 -23.05 10.33 -7.66
N GLY A 145 -23.87 9.35 -8.03
CA GLY A 145 -23.47 7.93 -8.03
C GLY A 145 -22.31 7.65 -8.98
N PRO A 146 -22.45 7.95 -10.28
CA PRO A 146 -21.37 7.79 -11.26
C PRO A 146 -20.14 8.66 -10.96
N GLY A 147 -20.33 9.92 -10.53
CA GLY A 147 -19.23 10.81 -10.19
C GLY A 147 -18.36 10.26 -9.06
N LEU A 148 -18.98 9.79 -7.97
CA LEU A 148 -18.26 9.15 -6.86
C LEU A 148 -17.58 7.85 -7.29
N ALA A 149 -18.23 7.02 -8.11
CA ALA A 149 -17.64 5.79 -8.62
C ALA A 149 -16.37 6.07 -9.44
N ILE A 150 -16.45 6.99 -10.42
CA ILE A 150 -15.34 7.35 -11.31
C ILE A 150 -14.16 7.90 -10.51
N ILE A 151 -14.39 8.86 -9.61
CA ILE A 151 -13.32 9.49 -8.82
C ILE A 151 -12.60 8.44 -7.98
N ASN A 152 -13.34 7.56 -7.29
CA ASN A 152 -12.73 6.56 -6.43
C ASN A 152 -11.97 5.49 -7.22
N VAL A 153 -12.51 5.03 -8.36
CA VAL A 153 -11.80 4.09 -9.24
C VAL A 153 -10.51 4.71 -9.76
N ALA A 154 -10.53 5.97 -10.17
CA ALA A 154 -9.35 6.69 -10.65
C ALA A 154 -8.29 6.81 -9.55
N VAL A 155 -8.66 7.29 -8.35
CA VAL A 155 -7.75 7.41 -7.21
C VAL A 155 -7.13 6.07 -6.83
N ALA A 156 -7.93 5.00 -6.74
CA ALA A 156 -7.44 3.66 -6.44
C ALA A 156 -6.47 3.16 -7.52
N SER A 157 -6.79 3.36 -8.80
CA SER A 157 -5.96 2.95 -9.93
C SER A 157 -4.61 3.69 -9.94
N THR A 158 -4.63 5.01 -9.78
CA THR A 158 -3.41 5.82 -9.67
C THR A 158 -2.57 5.42 -8.47
N ALA A 159 -3.19 5.18 -7.31
CA ALA A 159 -2.48 4.75 -6.12
C ALA A 159 -1.80 3.37 -6.31
N ASN A 160 -2.51 2.42 -6.92
CA ASN A 160 -1.98 1.09 -7.22
C ASN A 160 -0.81 1.16 -8.22
N LYS A 161 -0.92 2.01 -9.25
CA LYS A 161 0.15 2.25 -10.21
C LYS A 161 1.42 2.78 -9.53
N ARG A 162 1.29 3.83 -8.73
CA ARG A 162 2.44 4.43 -8.01
C ARG A 162 3.09 3.48 -7.01
N PHE A 163 2.29 2.65 -6.33
CA PHE A 163 2.81 1.61 -5.45
C PHE A 163 3.66 0.59 -6.21
N ARG A 164 3.17 0.11 -7.37
CA ARG A 164 3.92 -0.78 -8.26
C ARG A 164 5.23 -0.15 -8.72
N GLU A 165 5.15 1.09 -9.21
CA GLU A 165 6.31 1.84 -9.72
C GLU A 165 7.39 1.96 -8.64
N GLU A 166 7.03 2.28 -7.40
CA GLU A 166 8.00 2.38 -6.32
C GLU A 166 8.59 1.02 -5.93
N LEU A 167 7.79 -0.06 -5.84
CA LEU A 167 8.32 -1.40 -5.60
C LEU A 167 9.30 -1.82 -6.69
N THR A 168 8.98 -1.56 -7.96
CA THR A 168 9.87 -1.90 -9.10
C THR A 168 11.14 -1.06 -9.07
N ALA A 169 11.06 0.24 -8.80
CA ALA A 169 12.22 1.13 -8.78
C ALA A 169 13.23 0.76 -7.68
N TYR A 170 12.74 0.20 -6.57
CA TYR A 170 13.54 -0.22 -5.42
C TYR A 170 13.67 -1.75 -5.31
N ASP A 171 13.41 -2.50 -6.39
CA ASP A 171 13.57 -3.94 -6.40
C ASP A 171 15.06 -4.32 -6.36
N ILE A 172 15.47 -5.03 -5.30
CA ILE A 172 16.87 -5.42 -5.10
C ILE A 172 17.29 -6.58 -5.99
N THR A 173 16.34 -7.34 -6.54
CA THR A 173 16.64 -8.54 -7.32
C THR A 173 17.22 -8.22 -8.70
N GLN A 174 16.99 -6.99 -9.18
CA GLN A 174 17.40 -6.51 -10.50
C GLN A 174 18.60 -5.56 -10.43
N ARG A 175 19.22 -5.38 -9.26
CA ARG A 175 20.24 -4.35 -9.03
C ARG A 175 21.50 -4.94 -8.39
N PRO A 176 22.58 -5.14 -9.16
CA PRO A 176 23.88 -5.46 -8.58
C PRO A 176 24.36 -4.28 -7.71
N ILE A 177 25.07 -4.59 -6.63
CA ILE A 177 25.60 -3.61 -5.68
C ILE A 177 27.12 -3.65 -5.76
N ALA A 178 27.75 -2.61 -6.30
CA ALA A 178 29.21 -2.56 -6.41
C ALA A 178 29.87 -2.46 -5.02
N ASN A 179 31.14 -2.84 -4.91
CA ASN A 179 31.88 -2.65 -3.67
C ASN A 179 31.98 -1.16 -3.30
N GLY A 180 31.68 -0.83 -2.05
CA GLY A 180 31.58 0.54 -1.54
C GLY A 180 30.23 1.23 -1.79
N GLU A 181 29.30 0.59 -2.50
CA GLU A 181 27.98 1.16 -2.79
C GLU A 181 26.97 0.92 -1.64
N THR A 182 26.08 1.88 -1.43
CA THR A 182 24.88 1.68 -0.60
C THR A 182 23.65 1.57 -1.48
N LEU A 183 22.97 0.43 -1.42
CA LEU A 183 21.68 0.21 -2.05
C LEU A 183 20.55 0.38 -1.03
N TYR A 184 19.52 1.11 -1.42
CA TYR A 184 18.23 1.15 -0.72
C TYR A 184 17.21 0.36 -1.54
N GLY A 185 16.40 -0.45 -0.86
CA GLY A 185 15.48 -1.35 -1.52
C GLY A 185 14.13 -1.47 -0.81
N LEU A 186 13.14 -1.97 -1.56
CA LEU A 186 11.87 -2.45 -1.06
C LEU A 186 11.73 -3.91 -1.46
N ILE A 187 11.58 -4.77 -0.47
CA ILE A 187 11.33 -6.18 -0.68
C ILE A 187 9.95 -6.54 -0.13
N THR A 188 9.30 -7.52 -0.73
CA THR A 188 8.09 -8.11 -0.14
C THR A 188 8.40 -9.52 0.30
N VAL A 189 8.13 -9.82 1.56
CA VAL A 189 8.34 -11.15 2.15
C VAL A 189 7.00 -11.73 2.57
N LYS A 190 6.86 -13.06 2.51
CA LYS A 190 5.75 -13.74 3.17
C LYS A 190 5.94 -13.61 4.69
N ASP A 191 4.86 -13.42 5.43
CA ASP A 191 4.90 -13.03 6.85
C ASP A 191 5.91 -13.87 7.64
N THR A 192 6.87 -13.18 8.25
CA THR A 192 7.90 -13.77 9.11
C THR A 192 7.61 -13.47 10.59
N ASP A 193 6.39 -13.03 10.93
CA ASP A 193 6.03 -12.55 12.28
C ASP A 193 6.99 -11.48 12.82
N PHE A 194 7.47 -10.61 11.93
CA PHE A 194 8.49 -9.59 12.22
C PHE A 194 9.82 -10.17 12.74
N ALA A 195 10.11 -11.44 12.46
CA ALA A 195 11.37 -12.06 12.83
C ALA A 195 12.56 -11.30 12.21
N PRO A 196 13.70 -11.22 12.93
CA PRO A 196 14.83 -10.44 12.45
C PRO A 196 15.39 -10.93 11.12
N LEU A 197 15.66 -9.97 10.22
CA LEU A 197 16.31 -10.25 8.93
C LEU A 197 17.82 -10.11 9.03
N SER A 198 18.54 -10.94 8.28
CA SER A 198 19.98 -10.86 8.12
C SER A 198 20.36 -11.07 6.66
N LEU A 199 21.44 -10.42 6.23
CA LEU A 199 22.05 -10.66 4.92
C LEU A 199 23.20 -11.64 5.11
N ARG A 200 23.26 -12.68 4.29
CA ARG A 200 24.39 -13.61 4.25
C ARG A 200 24.96 -13.65 2.84
N VAL A 201 26.27 -13.43 2.76
CA VAL A 201 27.03 -13.53 1.52
C VAL A 201 27.44 -15.00 1.36
N GLY A 202 27.06 -15.60 0.24
CA GLY A 202 27.53 -16.92 -0.16
C GLY A 202 29.01 -16.85 -0.52
N ARG A 203 29.78 -17.83 -0.04
CA ARG A 203 31.16 -18.03 -0.50
C ARG A 203 31.16 -18.46 -1.96
#